data_AF-A0A6H9RUI1-F1
#
_entry.id   AF-A0A6H9RUI1-F1
#
_cell.length_a   1.000
_cell.length_b   1.000
_cell.length_c   1.000
_cell.angle_alpha   90.00
_cell.angle_beta   90.00
_cell.angle_gamma   90.00
#
_symmetry.space_group_name_H-M   'P 1'
#
loop_
_entity.id
_entity.type
_entity.pdbx_description
1 polymer ?
#
loop_
_entity_poly.entity_id
_entity_poly.type
_entity_poly.pdbx_seq_one_letter_code
_entity_poly.pdbx_strand_id
1 'polypeptide(L)' 'MNALTLPDIAAQASRQTLPLDWVGMCGIATPVLIDGQRLSAMADAGVSLDDGEARGIHMSRLYLALELLEET' A
#
# COMPACT_ATOMS: atom_id res chain seq x y z
N MET A 1 -28.63 -2.15 20.65
CA MET A 1 -27.49 -3.08 20.77
C MET A 1 -27.05 -3.43 19.36
N ASN A 2 -26.27 -2.56 18.70
CA ASN A 2 -25.83 -2.74 17.32
C ASN A 2 -24.31 -2.59 17.28
N ALA A 3 -23.62 -3.70 17.55
CA ALA A 3 -22.24 -3.87 17.19
C ALA A 3 -22.14 -5.22 16.48
N LEU A 4 -22.69 -5.27 15.27
CA LEU A 4 -22.25 -6.28 14.31
C LEU A 4 -20.83 -5.88 13.96
N THR A 5 -19.84 -6.57 14.53
CA THR A 5 -18.44 -6.38 14.18
C THR A 5 -18.32 -6.48 12.67
N LEU A 6 -17.73 -5.47 12.04
CA LEU A 6 -17.50 -5.49 10.60
C LEU A 6 -16.71 -6.75 10.25
N PRO A 7 -17.12 -7.47 9.21
CA PRO A 7 -16.47 -8.71 8.85
C PRO A 7 -15.02 -8.46 8.44
N ASP A 8 -14.09 -9.25 8.97
CA ASP A 8 -12.71 -9.26 8.49
C ASP A 8 -12.69 -9.92 7.11
N ILE A 9 -12.43 -9.11 6.08
CA ILE A 9 -12.37 -9.57 4.68
C ILE A 9 -11.09 -10.38 4.43
N ALA A 10 -10.01 -10.08 5.12
CA ALA A 10 -8.75 -10.80 4.96
C ALA A 10 -8.82 -12.22 5.54
N ALA A 11 -9.67 -12.44 6.54
CA ALA A 11 -9.89 -13.76 7.13
C ALA A 11 -10.90 -14.64 6.37
N GLN A 12 -11.54 -14.13 5.30
CA GLN A 12 -12.54 -14.89 4.55
C GLN A 12 -11.93 -15.74 3.44
N ALA A 13 -12.65 -16.79 3.03
CA ALA A 13 -12.28 -17.61 1.88
C ALA A 13 -12.54 -16.84 0.57
N SER A 14 -11.61 -16.90 -0.38
CA SER A 14 -11.81 -16.31 -1.71
C SER A 14 -12.89 -17.07 -2.43
N ARG A 15 -13.69 -16.35 -3.20
CA ARG A 15 -14.45 -16.97 -4.29
C ARG A 15 -13.66 -17.01 -5.60
N GLN A 16 -12.58 -16.21 -5.71
CA GLN A 16 -11.82 -16.05 -6.95
C GLN A 16 -10.34 -15.83 -6.67
N THR A 17 -9.50 -16.66 -7.30
CA THR A 17 -8.04 -16.60 -7.18
C THR A 17 -7.51 -15.81 -8.37
N LEU A 18 -7.46 -14.48 -8.25
CA LEU A 18 -6.88 -13.63 -9.28
C LEU A 18 -5.67 -12.86 -8.72
N PRO A 19 -4.50 -12.98 -9.36
CA PRO A 19 -3.38 -12.10 -9.05
C PRO A 19 -3.71 -10.65 -9.45
N LEU A 20 -3.04 -9.71 -8.82
CA LEU A 20 -3.10 -8.29 -9.18
C LEU A 20 -1.74 -7.84 -9.70
N ASP A 21 -1.71 -7.29 -10.91
CA ASP A 21 -0.49 -6.71 -11.47
C ASP A 21 0.01 -5.52 -10.62
N TRP A 22 -0.92 -4.82 -9.96
CA TRP A 22 -0.60 -3.69 -9.09
C TRP A 22 -1.68 -3.47 -8.03
N VAL A 23 -1.25 -3.28 -6.78
CA VAL A 23 -2.08 -2.81 -5.67
C VAL A 23 -1.25 -1.89 -4.78
N GLY A 24 -1.82 -0.75 -4.39
CA GLY A 24 -1.08 0.27 -3.66
C GLY A 24 -1.85 1.55 -3.43
N MET A 25 -1.10 2.62 -3.21
CA MET A 25 -1.58 3.98 -3.02
C MET A 25 -1.01 4.88 -4.11
N CYS A 26 -1.83 5.77 -4.65
CA CYS A 26 -1.43 6.76 -5.64
C CYS A 26 -1.57 8.17 -5.07
N GLY A 27 -0.81 9.12 -5.61
CA GLY A 27 -0.96 10.53 -5.29
C GLY A 27 -0.58 10.86 -3.85
N ILE A 28 0.43 10.18 -3.30
CA ILE A 28 0.95 10.51 -1.97
C ILE A 28 1.90 11.69 -2.10
N ALA A 29 1.55 12.81 -1.46
CA ALA A 29 2.45 13.93 -1.32
C ALA A 29 3.53 13.57 -0.30
N THR A 30 4.77 13.43 -0.76
CA THR A 30 5.93 13.09 0.07
C THR A 30 7.13 13.90 -0.40
N PRO A 31 7.93 14.50 0.50
CA PRO A 31 9.16 15.14 0.11
C PRO A 31 10.22 14.09 -0.25
N VAL A 32 11.14 14.45 -1.14
CA VAL A 32 12.27 13.59 -1.52
C VAL A 32 13.57 14.40 -1.46
N LEU A 33 14.70 13.76 -1.17
CA LEU A 33 16.01 14.38 -1.34
C LEU A 33 16.56 14.06 -2.74
N ILE A 34 16.98 15.10 -3.46
CA ILE A 34 17.67 14.96 -4.75
C ILE A 34 18.85 15.92 -4.72
N ASP A 35 20.06 15.41 -4.92
CA ASP A 35 21.31 16.18 -4.87
C ASP A 35 21.45 17.02 -3.58
N GLY A 36 21.00 16.49 -2.44
CA GLY A 36 21.01 17.16 -1.14
C GLY A 36 19.94 18.25 -0.96
N GLN A 37 19.07 18.44 -1.94
CA GLN A 37 17.94 19.38 -1.87
C GLN A 37 16.63 18.63 -1.58
N ARG A 38 15.89 19.08 -0.57
CA ARG A 38 14.55 18.55 -0.26
C ARG A 38 13.51 19.19 -1.18
N LEU A 39 12.77 18.37 -1.92
CA LEU A 39 11.78 18.78 -2.90
C LEU A 39 10.41 18.18 -2.55
N SER A 40 9.33 18.94 -2.77
CA SER A 40 7.98 18.38 -2.71
C SER A 40 7.72 17.51 -3.94
N ALA A 41 7.29 16.27 -3.74
CA ALA A 41 6.96 15.34 -4.81
C ALA A 41 5.61 14.67 -4.58
N MET A 42 5.15 14.00 -5.63
CA MET A 42 4.01 13.09 -5.58
C MET A 42 4.52 11.69 -5.94
N ALA A 43 4.21 10.71 -5.12
CA ALA A 43 4.64 9.33 -5.31
C ALA A 43 3.44 8.38 -5.35
N ASP A 44 3.56 7.38 -6.22
CA ASP A 44 2.70 6.21 -6.22
C ASP A 44 3.53 5.04 -5.67
N ALA A 45 2.99 4.33 -4.69
CA ALA A 45 3.65 3.19 -4.06
C ALA A 45 2.72 1.98 -4.13
N GLY A 46 3.20 0.91 -4.76
CA GLY A 46 2.46 -0.33 -4.89
C GLY A 46 3.36 -1.50 -5.23
N VAL A 47 2.77 -2.68 -5.16
CA VAL A 47 3.42 -3.97 -5.47
C VAL A 47 2.48 -4.80 -6.34
N SER A 48 3.02 -5.79 -7.03
CA SER A 48 2.18 -6.88 -7.54
C SER A 48 1.73 -7.78 -6.38
N LEU A 49 0.55 -8.35 -6.52
CA LEU A 49 0.03 -9.39 -5.64
C LEU A 49 -0.08 -10.68 -6.47
N ASP A 50 1.05 -11.37 -6.59
CA ASP A 50 1.18 -12.52 -7.49
C ASP A 50 0.45 -13.76 -6.95
N ASP A 51 0.36 -13.88 -5.62
CA ASP A 51 -0.42 -14.91 -4.96
C ASP A 51 -1.91 -14.55 -5.03
N GLY A 52 -2.65 -15.18 -5.94
CA GLY A 52 -4.10 -14.96 -6.07
C GLY A 52 -4.91 -15.43 -4.86
N GLU A 53 -4.34 -16.22 -3.95
CA GLU A 53 -4.98 -16.56 -2.67
C GLU A 53 -4.77 -15.49 -1.60
N ALA A 54 -3.75 -14.64 -1.78
CA ALA A 54 -3.49 -13.53 -0.88
C ALA A 54 -4.65 -12.52 -0.91
N ARG A 55 -4.97 -11.99 0.28
CA ARG A 55 -6.18 -11.19 0.50
C ARG A 55 -5.95 -9.68 0.45
N GLY A 56 -4.70 -9.27 0.35
CA GLY A 56 -4.32 -7.86 0.33
C GLY A 56 -2.86 -7.66 0.69
N ILE A 57 -2.52 -6.39 0.91
CA ILE A 57 -1.16 -5.95 1.22
C ILE A 57 -1.18 -5.05 2.46
N HIS A 58 -0.01 -4.88 3.06
CA HIS A 58 0.17 -3.94 4.16
C HIS A 58 0.47 -2.53 3.62
N MET A 59 -0.58 -1.74 3.40
CA MET A 59 -0.45 -0.35 2.89
C MET A 59 0.46 0.51 3.78
N SER A 60 0.40 0.36 5.10
CA SER A 60 1.25 1.11 6.03
C SER A 60 2.74 0.87 5.80
N ARG A 61 3.14 -0.32 5.35
CA ARG A 61 4.55 -0.62 5.05
C ARG A 61 5.03 0.10 3.79
N LEU A 62 4.16 0.26 2.79
CA LEU A 62 4.47 1.06 1.60
C LEU A 62 4.64 2.54 1.97
N TYR A 63 3.78 3.05 2.86
CA TYR A 63 3.89 4.42 3.34
C TYR A 63 5.21 4.66 4.09
N LEU A 64 5.56 3.78 5.03
CA LEU A 64 6.85 3.87 5.75
C LEU A 64 8.05 3.74 4.81
N ALA A 65 7.94 2.99 3.71
CA ALA A 65 9.00 2.92 2.71
C ALA A 65 9.17 4.24 1.95
N LEU A 66 8.10 5.01 1.74
CA LEU A 66 8.19 6.35 1.16
C LEU A 66 8.88 7.34 2.10
N GLU A 67 8.70 7.22 3.42
CA GLU A 67 9.38 8.09 4.40
C GLU A 67 10.91 8.00 4.30
N LEU A 68 11.45 6.85 3.89
CA LEU A 68 12.90 6.69 3.68
C LEU A 68 13.45 7.60 2.57
N LEU A 69 12.62 8.01 1.60
CA LEU A 69 13.01 8.95 0.55
C LEU A 69 13.22 10.38 1.07
N GLU A 70 12.74 10.67 2.28
CA GLU A 70 12.99 11.94 2.96
C GLU A 70 14.39 12.00 3.59
N GLU A 71 15.00 10.85 3.87
CA GLU A 71 16.23 10.73 4.66
C GLU A 71 17.50 10.46 3.82
N THR A 72 17.36 9.99 2.58
CA THR A 72 18.47 9.69 1.64
C THR A 72 18.64 10.76 0.60
#